data_AF-G0WEN4-F1
#
_entry.id   AF-G0WEN4-F1
#
_cell.length_a   1.000
_cell.length_b   1.000
_cell.length_c   1.000
_cell.angle_alpha   90.00
_cell.angle_beta   90.00
_cell.angle_gamma   90.00
#
_symmetry.space_group_name_H-M   'P 1'
#
loop_
_entity.id
_entity.type
_entity.pdbx_description
1 polymer ?
#
loop_
_entity_poly.entity_id
_entity_poly.type
_entity_poly.pdbx_seq_one_letter_code
_entity_poly.pdbx_strand_id
1 'polypeptide(L)'
;MSKPQPSGTTSATSSSSSQIKSLKLTGEDIWKNKTEKINTELFTLTYGSIVSQLCNDFQRDFEKVNENLFSMGYNIGVRLIEDFLARTALPRCENLVNTSEVISLCAFKIFLNITPQITNWDRKKEAFSLILIDNPLSEFVELPMDAMKELWYSNILCGVLKGALEMVQLDCDVWFVSDILRGDPQTELRIKLNRILKDEIPIGRRLSYFQHKQFKTKFRIRVLVSRVHIYIYIMHGRAARKLPDARNMYLNVHGRIFFIVFFFLLYFFVSINV
;
A
#
# COMPACT_ATOMS: atom_id res chain seq x y z
N MET A 1 -57.69 -37.20 -6.48
CA MET A 1 -57.54 -35.99 -5.66
C MET A 1 -56.30 -36.19 -4.79
N SER A 2 -55.13 -35.86 -5.35
CA SER A 2 -53.83 -36.19 -4.75
C SER A 2 -52.97 -34.93 -4.76
N LYS A 3 -52.86 -34.28 -3.59
CA LYS A 3 -51.99 -33.10 -3.40
C LYS A 3 -50.52 -33.55 -3.36
N PRO A 4 -49.59 -32.85 -4.02
CA PRO A 4 -48.16 -33.06 -3.81
C PRO A 4 -47.67 -32.31 -2.56
N GLN A 5 -46.78 -32.94 -1.79
CA GLN A 5 -45.95 -32.28 -0.77
C GLN A 5 -44.84 -31.44 -1.43
N PRO A 6 -44.45 -30.28 -0.86
CA PRO A 6 -43.26 -29.55 -1.30
C PRO A 6 -42.02 -30.08 -0.56
N SER A 7 -41.09 -30.70 -1.28
CA SER A 7 -39.74 -31.01 -0.80
C SER A 7 -38.91 -29.73 -0.76
N GLY A 8 -38.47 -29.35 0.45
CA GLY A 8 -37.62 -28.19 0.69
C GLY A 8 -36.23 -28.32 0.08
N THR A 9 -35.69 -27.20 -0.39
CA THR A 9 -34.27 -27.04 -0.73
C THR A 9 -33.83 -25.63 -0.33
N THR A 10 -33.20 -25.51 0.84
CA THR A 10 -32.51 -24.29 1.28
C THR A 10 -31.34 -24.67 2.16
N SER A 11 -30.17 -24.91 1.55
CA SER A 11 -28.92 -25.14 2.26
C SER A 11 -27.71 -24.74 1.41
N ALA A 12 -27.64 -23.47 0.99
CA ALA A 12 -26.47 -22.93 0.29
C ALA A 12 -26.01 -21.52 0.74
N THR A 13 -26.61 -20.92 1.77
CA THR A 13 -26.38 -19.50 2.13
C THR A 13 -25.66 -19.26 3.47
N SER A 14 -25.27 -20.31 4.21
CA SER A 14 -24.73 -20.18 5.57
C SER A 14 -23.19 -20.12 5.68
N SER A 15 -22.45 -20.56 4.66
CA SER A 15 -20.98 -20.69 4.72
C SER A 15 -20.22 -19.37 4.55
N SER A 16 -20.66 -18.48 3.63
CA SER A 16 -20.00 -17.21 3.34
C SER A 16 -20.11 -16.20 4.49
N SER A 17 -21.27 -16.09 5.14
CA SER A 17 -21.48 -15.14 6.25
C SER A 17 -20.63 -15.46 7.49
N SER A 18 -20.33 -16.74 7.72
CA SER A 18 -19.49 -17.19 8.84
C SER A 18 -18.01 -16.89 8.58
N GLN A 19 -17.55 -17.05 7.34
CA GLN A 19 -16.19 -16.67 6.92
C GLN A 19 -15.96 -15.15 6.99
N ILE A 20 -16.91 -14.34 6.51
CA ILE A 20 -16.81 -12.86 6.57
C ILE A 20 -16.69 -12.38 8.02
N LYS A 21 -17.50 -12.92 8.93
CA LYS A 21 -17.42 -12.61 10.36
C LYS A 21 -16.08 -13.01 10.96
N SER A 22 -15.56 -14.19 10.60
CA SER A 22 -14.24 -14.64 11.03
C SER A 22 -13.14 -13.71 10.54
N LEU A 23 -13.13 -13.32 9.26
CA LEU A 23 -12.12 -12.43 8.68
C LEU A 23 -12.11 -11.06 9.35
N LYS A 24 -13.30 -10.49 9.61
CA LYS A 24 -13.42 -9.22 10.32
C LYS A 24 -12.87 -9.31 11.75
N LEU A 25 -13.18 -10.38 12.47
CA LEU A 25 -12.67 -10.62 13.82
C LEU A 25 -11.14 -10.80 13.82
N THR A 26 -10.59 -11.54 12.85
CA THR A 26 -9.14 -11.70 12.68
C THR A 26 -8.45 -10.37 12.41
N GLY A 27 -9.02 -9.52 11.54
CA GLY A 27 -8.49 -8.19 11.26
C GLY A 27 -8.48 -7.28 12.50
N GLU A 28 -9.58 -7.29 13.26
CA GLU A 28 -9.67 -6.51 14.50
C GLU A 28 -8.73 -7.02 15.61
N ASP A 29 -8.58 -8.33 15.76
CA ASP A 29 -7.70 -8.94 16.76
C ASP A 29 -6.24 -8.62 16.49
N ILE A 30 -5.79 -8.78 15.24
CA ILE A 30 -4.41 -8.47 14.84
C ILE A 30 -4.12 -6.98 15.05
N TRP A 31 -5.02 -6.10 14.63
CA TRP A 31 -4.88 -4.66 14.85
C TRP A 31 -4.74 -4.28 16.34
N LYS A 32 -5.48 -4.98 17.22
CA LYS A 32 -5.46 -4.68 18.66
C LYS A 32 -4.23 -5.26 19.35
N ASN A 33 -3.84 -6.49 19.01
CA ASN A 33 -2.93 -7.29 19.83
C ASN A 33 -1.57 -7.55 19.20
N LYS A 34 -1.42 -7.38 17.88
CA LYS A 34 -0.22 -7.80 17.12
C LYS A 34 0.35 -6.72 16.19
N THR A 35 -0.15 -5.49 16.26
CA THR A 35 0.35 -4.38 15.45
C THR A 35 0.98 -3.32 16.34
N GLU A 36 2.25 -3.04 16.12
CA GLU A 36 2.89 -1.84 16.64
C GLU A 36 2.24 -0.61 16.00
N LYS A 37 1.57 0.20 16.81
CA LYS A 37 0.83 1.37 16.34
C LYS A 37 1.77 2.57 16.33
N ILE A 38 1.85 3.21 15.19
CA ILE A 38 2.50 4.51 15.06
C ILE A 38 1.41 5.57 14.91
N ASN A 39 1.72 6.77 15.37
CA ASN A 39 0.82 7.91 15.22
C ASN A 39 0.50 8.11 13.73
N THR A 40 -0.79 8.04 13.38
CA THR A 40 -1.30 8.26 12.03
C THR A 40 -0.87 9.63 11.49
N GLU A 41 -0.83 10.66 12.33
CA GLU A 41 -0.40 12.01 11.93
C GLU A 41 1.05 12.02 11.44
N LEU A 42 1.94 11.30 12.13
CA LEU A 42 3.34 11.21 11.73
C LEU A 42 3.46 10.55 10.35
N PHE A 43 2.66 9.52 10.08
CA PHE A 43 2.61 8.86 8.79
C PHE A 43 2.06 9.78 7.70
N THR A 44 0.95 10.48 7.97
CA THR A 44 0.31 11.43 7.03
C THR A 44 1.23 12.60 6.70
N LEU A 45 1.89 13.20 7.69
CA LEU A 45 2.85 14.29 7.48
C LEU A 45 4.10 13.83 6.71
N THR A 46 4.58 12.62 7.01
CA THR A 46 5.71 12.02 6.29
C THR A 46 5.34 11.79 4.83
N TYR A 47 4.15 11.25 4.57
CA TYR A 47 3.66 11.05 3.21
C TYR A 47 3.48 12.37 2.47
N GLY A 48 2.88 13.39 3.09
CA GLY A 48 2.73 14.72 2.52
C GLY A 48 4.08 15.36 2.16
N SER A 49 5.11 15.17 2.98
CA SER A 49 6.47 15.62 2.64
C SER A 49 7.04 14.90 1.43
N ILE A 50 6.79 13.61 1.27
CA ILE A 50 7.23 12.85 0.09
C ILE A 50 6.52 13.37 -1.17
N VAL A 51 5.19 13.52 -1.13
CA VAL A 51 4.42 14.03 -2.29
C VAL A 51 4.87 15.44 -2.66
N SER A 52 5.00 16.33 -1.68
CA SER A 52 5.47 17.70 -1.91
C SER A 52 6.87 17.73 -2.54
N GLN A 53 7.78 16.89 -2.05
CA GLN A 53 9.11 16.77 -2.64
C GLN A 53 9.06 16.26 -4.09
N LEU A 54 8.29 15.21 -4.38
CA LEU A 54 8.15 14.68 -5.74
C LEU A 54 7.58 15.74 -6.70
N CYS A 55 6.57 16.50 -6.26
CA CYS A 55 6.01 17.60 -7.04
C CYS A 55 7.07 18.68 -7.37
N ASN A 56 7.96 18.99 -6.42
CA ASN A 56 9.05 19.93 -6.65
C ASN A 56 10.13 19.36 -7.58
N ASP A 57 10.54 18.11 -7.35
CA ASP A 57 11.59 17.43 -8.12
C ASP A 57 11.20 17.24 -9.59
N PHE A 58 9.92 16.97 -9.86
CA PHE A 58 9.36 16.83 -11.21
C PHE A 58 8.78 18.13 -11.78
N GLN A 59 9.05 19.29 -11.18
CA GLN A 59 8.61 20.59 -11.69
C GLN A 59 7.10 20.68 -11.98
N ARG A 60 6.29 20.06 -11.10
CA ARG A 60 4.81 19.99 -11.20
C ARG A 60 4.29 19.15 -12.37
N ASP A 61 5.10 18.25 -12.92
CA ASP A 61 4.64 17.20 -13.84
C ASP A 61 3.94 16.08 -13.04
N PHE A 62 2.62 16.20 -12.91
CA PHE A 62 1.82 15.31 -12.05
C PHE A 62 1.72 13.88 -12.57
N GLU A 63 1.84 13.65 -13.88
CA GLU A 63 1.87 12.30 -14.46
C GLU A 63 3.10 11.53 -13.96
N LYS A 64 4.29 12.14 -14.02
CA LYS A 64 5.52 11.53 -13.49
C LYS A 64 5.45 11.33 -11.98
N VAL A 65 4.82 12.25 -11.24
CA VAL A 65 4.60 12.07 -9.80
C VAL A 65 3.72 10.85 -9.55
N ASN A 66 2.61 10.70 -10.28
CA ASN A 66 1.72 9.54 -10.16
C ASN A 66 2.44 8.23 -10.45
N GLU A 67 3.26 8.16 -11.51
CA GLU A 67 4.06 6.98 -11.85
C GLU A 67 5.05 6.63 -10.74
N ASN A 68 5.72 7.64 -10.16
CA ASN A 68 6.67 7.42 -9.07
C ASN A 68 5.97 6.98 -7.78
N LEU A 69 4.83 7.57 -7.43
CA LEU A 69 4.03 7.14 -6.29
C LEU A 69 3.56 5.69 -6.45
N PHE A 70 3.09 5.32 -7.65
CA PHE A 70 2.70 3.95 -7.96
C PHE A 70 3.89 2.99 -7.84
N SER A 71 5.03 3.33 -8.44
CA SER A 71 6.25 2.51 -8.40
C SER A 71 6.79 2.33 -6.98
N MET A 72 6.78 3.40 -6.17
CA MET A 72 7.14 3.36 -4.77
C MET A 72 6.21 2.42 -4.00
N GLY A 73 4.90 2.56 -4.20
CA GLY A 73 3.88 1.69 -3.61
C GLY A 73 4.07 0.22 -3.99
N TYR A 74 4.34 -0.08 -5.27
CA TYR A 74 4.59 -1.45 -5.74
C TYR A 74 5.74 -2.13 -4.99
N ASN A 75 6.87 -1.43 -4.85
CA ASN A 75 8.02 -1.96 -4.11
C ASN A 75 7.71 -2.20 -2.62
N ILE A 76 6.86 -1.37 -2.02
CA ILE A 76 6.39 -1.53 -0.65
C ILE A 76 5.48 -2.76 -0.57
N GLY A 77 4.49 -2.87 -1.45
CA GLY A 77 3.52 -3.97 -1.49
C GLY A 77 4.16 -5.35 -1.64
N VAL A 78 5.20 -5.45 -2.48
CA VAL A 78 5.98 -6.68 -2.67
C VAL A 78 6.62 -7.18 -1.37
N ARG A 79 6.95 -6.29 -0.43
CA ARG A 79 7.53 -6.64 0.87
C ARG A 79 6.47 -6.78 1.95
N LEU A 80 5.44 -5.94 1.90
CA LEU A 80 4.36 -5.88 2.91
C LEU A 80 3.55 -7.18 2.96
N ILE A 81 3.37 -7.84 1.82
CA ILE A 81 2.61 -9.08 1.73
C ILE A 81 3.18 -10.21 2.60
N GLU A 82 4.49 -10.26 2.81
CA GLU A 82 5.12 -11.29 3.65
C GLU A 82 4.73 -11.11 5.12
N ASP A 83 4.79 -9.88 5.62
CA ASP A 83 4.37 -9.52 6.97
C ASP A 83 2.86 -9.76 7.16
N PHE A 84 2.05 -9.42 6.14
CA PHE A 84 0.61 -9.70 6.16
C PHE A 84 0.31 -11.19 6.29
N LEU A 85 0.95 -12.05 5.49
CA LEU A 85 0.75 -13.50 5.53
C LEU A 85 1.27 -14.12 6.83
N ALA A 86 2.39 -13.61 7.36
CA ALA A 86 2.94 -14.07 8.64
C ALA A 86 2.00 -13.77 9.82
N ARG A 87 1.33 -12.62 9.83
CA ARG A 87 0.39 -12.24 10.90
C ARG A 87 -0.96 -12.93 10.80
N THR A 88 -1.47 -13.09 9.58
CA THR A 88 -2.83 -13.59 9.34
C THR A 88 -2.90 -15.11 9.19
N ALA A 89 -1.80 -15.77 8.81
CA ALA A 89 -1.74 -17.20 8.51
C ALA A 89 -2.82 -17.67 7.51
N LEU A 90 -3.29 -16.78 6.64
CA LEU A 90 -4.35 -17.07 5.69
C LEU A 90 -3.82 -17.94 4.52
N PRO A 91 -4.61 -18.92 4.06
CA PRO A 91 -4.29 -19.63 2.84
C PRO A 91 -4.42 -18.71 1.61
N ARG A 92 -3.78 -19.10 0.50
CA ARG A 92 -3.90 -18.38 -0.75
C ARG A 92 -5.36 -18.34 -1.21
N CYS A 93 -5.84 -17.15 -1.58
CA CYS A 93 -7.17 -16.98 -2.13
C CYS A 93 -7.23 -17.49 -3.58
N GLU A 94 -8.23 -18.33 -3.88
CA GLU A 94 -8.43 -18.88 -5.23
C GLU A 94 -9.25 -17.95 -6.13
N ASN A 95 -10.17 -17.19 -5.52
CA ASN A 95 -11.12 -16.33 -6.22
C ASN A 95 -10.90 -14.85 -5.88
N LEU A 96 -11.16 -13.97 -6.85
CA LEU A 96 -11.10 -12.53 -6.64
C LEU A 96 -12.09 -12.04 -5.59
N VAL A 97 -13.25 -12.70 -5.47
CA VAL A 97 -14.26 -12.42 -4.43
C VAL A 97 -13.67 -12.57 -3.03
N ASN A 98 -13.10 -13.73 -2.71
CA ASN A 98 -12.47 -13.94 -1.40
C ASN A 98 -11.29 -12.98 -1.20
N THR A 99 -10.53 -12.72 -2.25
CA THR A 99 -9.40 -11.78 -2.21
C THR A 99 -9.86 -10.36 -1.84
N SER A 100 -10.98 -9.90 -2.41
CA SER A 100 -11.54 -8.58 -2.12
C SER A 100 -11.95 -8.43 -0.66
N GLU A 101 -12.55 -9.48 -0.07
CA GLU A 101 -12.98 -9.50 1.33
C GLU A 101 -11.76 -9.47 2.25
N VAL A 102 -10.72 -10.25 1.95
CA VAL A 102 -9.47 -10.25 2.70
C VAL A 102 -8.79 -8.88 2.64
N ILE A 103 -8.76 -8.23 1.48
CA ILE A 103 -8.21 -6.89 1.33
C ILE A 103 -8.98 -5.89 2.20
N SER A 104 -10.30 -5.84 2.06
CA SER A 104 -11.17 -4.88 2.76
C SER A 104 -11.18 -5.11 4.27
N LEU A 105 -11.42 -6.34 4.73
CA LEU A 105 -11.70 -6.65 6.13
C LEU A 105 -10.45 -6.93 6.95
N CYS A 106 -9.37 -7.42 6.32
CA CYS A 106 -8.13 -7.73 7.03
C CYS A 106 -7.03 -6.74 6.67
N ALA A 107 -6.64 -6.60 5.40
CA ALA A 107 -5.44 -5.84 5.04
C ALA A 107 -5.56 -4.36 5.39
N PHE A 108 -6.61 -3.69 4.92
CA PHE A 108 -6.84 -2.28 5.24
C PHE A 108 -7.05 -2.05 6.75
N LYS A 109 -7.67 -3.02 7.43
CA LYS A 109 -7.89 -2.94 8.88
C LYS A 109 -6.59 -3.05 9.68
N ILE A 110 -5.69 -3.95 9.28
CA ILE A 110 -4.40 -4.20 9.95
C ILE A 110 -3.39 -3.08 9.71
N PHE A 111 -3.39 -2.45 8.53
CA PHE A 111 -2.38 -1.45 8.18
C PHE A 111 -2.85 -0.01 8.38
N LEU A 112 -4.11 0.30 8.08
CA LEU A 112 -4.64 1.67 8.08
C LEU A 112 -5.81 1.86 9.03
N ASN A 113 -6.25 0.80 9.74
CA ASN A 113 -7.42 0.80 10.61
C ASN A 113 -8.75 1.15 9.92
N ILE A 114 -8.80 1.11 8.58
CA ILE A 114 -10.00 1.41 7.80
C ILE A 114 -10.61 0.13 7.23
N THR A 115 -11.90 0.18 6.88
CA THR A 115 -12.62 -0.93 6.26
C THR A 115 -13.33 -0.43 5.00
N PRO A 116 -12.68 -0.44 3.83
CA PRO A 116 -13.29 0.05 2.60
C PRO A 116 -14.46 -0.84 2.16
N GLN A 117 -15.48 -0.25 1.55
CA GLN A 117 -16.65 -0.99 1.05
C GLN A 117 -16.36 -1.57 -0.33
N ILE A 118 -16.72 -2.83 -0.55
CA ILE A 118 -16.55 -3.50 -1.85
C ILE A 118 -17.85 -3.31 -2.66
N THR A 119 -17.74 -2.71 -3.84
CA THR A 119 -18.90 -2.41 -4.70
C THR A 119 -18.58 -2.64 -6.18
N ASN A 120 -19.56 -2.37 -7.06
CA ASN A 120 -19.39 -2.32 -8.51
C ASN A 120 -18.78 -3.59 -9.15
N TRP A 121 -19.14 -4.77 -8.67
CA TRP A 121 -18.67 -6.03 -9.27
C TRP A 121 -19.03 -6.13 -10.75
N ASP A 122 -18.06 -6.54 -11.57
CA ASP A 122 -18.35 -6.92 -12.96
C ASP A 122 -19.11 -8.26 -13.01
N ARG A 123 -19.88 -8.48 -14.08
CA ARG A 123 -20.70 -9.69 -14.28
C ARG A 123 -19.87 -10.96 -14.22
N LYS A 124 -18.62 -10.91 -14.70
CA LYS A 124 -17.67 -12.03 -14.67
C LYS A 124 -16.94 -12.19 -13.34
N LYS A 125 -17.14 -11.27 -12.38
CA LYS A 125 -16.41 -11.20 -11.11
C LYS A 125 -14.89 -11.06 -11.27
N GLU A 126 -14.47 -10.45 -12.37
CA GLU A 126 -13.06 -10.18 -12.69
C GLU A 126 -12.64 -8.75 -12.28
N ALA A 127 -13.58 -7.89 -11.90
CA ALA A 127 -13.27 -6.55 -11.39
C ALA A 127 -14.25 -6.14 -10.29
N PHE A 128 -13.75 -5.36 -9.33
CA PHE A 128 -14.53 -4.75 -8.26
C PHE A 128 -13.95 -3.38 -7.90
N SER A 129 -14.74 -2.59 -7.20
CA SER A 129 -14.31 -1.30 -6.64
C SER A 129 -14.21 -1.36 -5.13
N LEU A 130 -13.22 -0.65 -4.59
CA LEU A 130 -13.07 -0.35 -3.17
C LEU A 130 -13.39 1.13 -2.96
N ILE A 131 -14.40 1.39 -2.15
CA ILE A 131 -14.77 2.74 -1.73
C ILE A 131 -14.12 3.00 -0.37
N LEU A 132 -13.24 3.98 -0.30
CA LEU A 132 -12.64 4.45 0.94
C LEU A 132 -13.52 5.56 1.48
N ILE A 133 -14.18 5.28 2.61
CA ILE A 133 -15.03 6.26 3.30
C ILE A 133 -14.14 7.31 3.98
N ASP A 134 -13.16 6.84 4.75
CA ASP A 134 -12.17 7.69 5.41
C ASP A 134 -10.78 7.29 4.90
N ASN A 135 -10.07 8.25 4.32
CA ASN A 135 -8.69 8.06 3.89
C ASN A 135 -7.75 8.84 4.84
N PRO A 136 -7.02 8.15 5.74
CA PRO A 136 -6.16 8.81 6.72
C PRO A 136 -5.00 9.59 6.08
N LEU A 137 -4.65 9.26 4.83
CA LEU A 137 -3.58 9.95 4.09
C LEU A 137 -3.99 11.36 3.65
N SER A 138 -5.29 11.60 3.42
CA SER A 138 -5.79 12.85 2.84
C SER A 138 -6.46 13.78 3.85
N GLU A 139 -6.49 13.42 5.14
CA GLU A 139 -7.24 14.14 6.18
C GLU A 139 -6.81 15.61 6.34
N PHE A 140 -5.52 15.92 6.12
CA PHE A 140 -4.95 17.27 6.29
C PHE A 140 -4.43 17.86 4.98
N VAL A 141 -4.95 17.40 3.84
CA VAL A 141 -4.39 17.72 2.53
C VAL A 141 -5.39 18.51 1.72
N GLU A 142 -4.97 19.67 1.25
CA GLU A 142 -5.66 20.44 0.22
C GLU A 142 -4.77 20.52 -1.01
N LEU A 143 -5.30 20.09 -2.16
CA LEU A 143 -4.55 20.15 -3.41
C LEU A 143 -4.66 21.56 -4.02
N PRO A 144 -3.56 22.12 -4.54
CA PRO A 144 -3.63 23.33 -5.34
C PRO A 144 -4.36 23.06 -6.67
N MET A 145 -4.95 24.10 -7.27
CA MET A 145 -5.86 23.98 -8.43
C MET A 145 -5.22 23.27 -9.65
N ASP A 146 -3.91 23.38 -9.81
CA ASP A 146 -3.14 22.70 -10.84
C ASP A 146 -3.06 21.19 -10.58
N ALA A 147 -2.78 20.78 -9.35
CA ALA A 147 -2.67 19.38 -8.97
C ALA A 147 -4.02 18.66 -8.91
N MET A 148 -5.10 19.37 -8.57
CA MET A 148 -6.45 18.81 -8.42
C MET A 148 -6.95 18.06 -9.68
N LYS A 149 -6.45 18.44 -10.87
CA LYS A 149 -6.90 17.84 -12.13
C LYS A 149 -6.15 16.57 -12.52
N GLU A 150 -4.92 16.37 -12.06
CA GLU A 150 -4.05 15.32 -12.60
C GLU A 150 -3.42 14.45 -11.51
N LEU A 151 -3.18 15.00 -10.33
CA LEU A 151 -2.51 14.29 -9.24
C LEU A 151 -3.48 13.36 -8.52
N TRP A 152 -3.11 12.08 -8.47
CA TRP A 152 -3.72 11.10 -7.59
C TRP A 152 -2.91 11.05 -6.30
N TYR A 153 -3.28 11.89 -5.33
CA TYR A 153 -2.49 12.06 -4.11
C TYR A 153 -2.23 10.73 -3.40
N SER A 154 -3.19 9.80 -3.43
CA SER A 154 -3.06 8.48 -2.77
C SER A 154 -2.63 7.35 -3.73
N ASN A 155 -1.99 7.66 -4.87
CA ASN A 155 -1.62 6.64 -5.87
C ASN A 155 -0.64 5.57 -5.35
N ILE A 156 0.05 5.84 -4.24
CA ILE A 156 0.85 4.85 -3.54
C ILE A 156 0.04 3.61 -3.14
N LEU A 157 -1.25 3.78 -2.79
CA LEU A 157 -2.12 2.67 -2.41
C LEU A 157 -2.38 1.71 -3.58
N CYS A 158 -2.56 2.24 -4.79
CA CYS A 158 -2.67 1.44 -6.01
C CYS A 158 -1.42 0.58 -6.23
N GLY A 159 -0.26 1.20 -6.07
CA GLY A 159 1.02 0.51 -6.16
C GLY A 159 1.14 -0.62 -5.13
N VAL A 160 0.84 -0.34 -3.86
CA VAL A 160 0.90 -1.34 -2.77
C VAL A 160 0.00 -2.53 -3.09
N LEU A 161 -1.23 -2.28 -3.52
CA LEU A 161 -2.18 -3.34 -3.90
C LEU A 161 -1.67 -4.16 -5.09
N LYS A 162 -1.17 -3.51 -6.16
CA LYS A 162 -0.57 -4.20 -7.32
C LYS A 162 0.57 -5.12 -6.88
N GLY A 163 1.52 -4.59 -6.13
CA GLY A 163 2.70 -5.33 -5.68
C GLY A 163 2.36 -6.51 -4.77
N ALA A 164 1.41 -6.32 -3.85
CA ALA A 164 0.96 -7.38 -2.95
C ALA A 164 0.21 -8.50 -3.70
N LEU A 165 -0.70 -8.13 -4.62
CA LEU A 165 -1.48 -9.08 -5.41
C LEU A 165 -0.61 -9.91 -6.36
N GLU A 166 0.39 -9.28 -6.98
CA GLU A 166 1.31 -9.98 -7.87
C GLU A 166 2.11 -11.06 -7.14
N MET A 167 2.50 -10.81 -5.89
CA MET A 167 3.25 -11.77 -5.06
C MET A 167 2.41 -12.98 -4.64
N VAL A 168 1.08 -12.85 -4.60
CA VAL A 168 0.15 -13.98 -4.44
C VAL A 168 -0.33 -14.54 -5.79
N GLN A 169 0.40 -14.23 -6.87
CA GLN A 169 0.21 -14.74 -8.22
C GLN A 169 -1.11 -14.30 -8.86
N LEU A 170 -1.60 -13.11 -8.49
CA LEU A 170 -2.75 -12.47 -9.10
C LEU A 170 -2.24 -11.23 -9.86
N ASP A 171 -2.23 -11.30 -11.18
CA ASP A 171 -1.93 -10.14 -12.02
C ASP A 171 -3.20 -9.30 -12.14
N CYS A 172 -3.29 -8.25 -11.32
CA CYS A 172 -4.42 -7.34 -11.28
C CYS A 172 -4.01 -5.92 -11.65
N ASP A 173 -4.78 -5.19 -12.42
CA ASP A 173 -4.60 -3.75 -12.58
C ASP A 173 -5.37 -3.01 -11.50
N VAL A 174 -4.74 -1.97 -10.95
CA VAL A 174 -5.28 -1.16 -9.86
C VAL A 174 -5.13 0.31 -10.20
N TRP A 175 -6.23 1.06 -10.21
CA TRP A 175 -6.23 2.49 -10.52
C TRP A 175 -7.34 3.22 -9.78
N PHE A 176 -7.19 4.54 -9.62
CA PHE A 176 -8.25 5.39 -9.08
C PHE A 176 -9.32 5.70 -10.13
N VAL A 177 -10.57 5.66 -9.72
CA VAL A 177 -11.72 6.10 -10.54
C VAL A 177 -12.15 7.51 -10.13
N SER A 178 -12.21 7.77 -8.82
CA SER A 178 -12.60 9.06 -8.26
C SER A 178 -11.84 9.33 -6.96
N ASP A 179 -11.66 10.61 -6.61
CA ASP A 179 -10.99 11.03 -5.38
C ASP A 179 -11.59 12.32 -4.82
N ILE A 180 -11.90 12.33 -3.51
CA ILE A 180 -12.46 13.49 -2.80
C ILE A 180 -11.54 14.71 -2.92
N LEU A 181 -10.22 14.50 -2.95
CA LEU A 181 -9.24 15.59 -3.12
C LEU A 181 -9.34 16.27 -4.49
N ARG A 182 -9.96 15.62 -5.47
CA ARG A 182 -10.22 16.16 -6.81
C ARG A 182 -11.62 16.76 -6.95
N GLY A 183 -12.41 16.78 -5.86
CA GLY A 183 -13.77 17.30 -5.82
C GLY A 183 -14.85 16.25 -6.12
N ASP A 184 -14.49 14.97 -6.19
CA ASP A 184 -15.46 13.89 -6.37
C ASP A 184 -16.22 13.56 -5.08
N PRO A 185 -17.39 12.91 -5.14
CA PRO A 185 -18.20 12.61 -3.94
C PRO A 185 -17.56 11.58 -3.00
N GLN A 186 -16.69 10.71 -3.51
CA GLN A 186 -16.05 9.65 -2.74
C GLN A 186 -14.74 9.20 -3.40
N THR A 187 -13.87 8.57 -2.61
CA THR A 187 -12.63 7.96 -3.12
C THR A 187 -12.90 6.51 -3.53
N GLU A 188 -12.71 6.21 -4.82
CA GLU A 188 -12.96 4.89 -5.40
C GLU A 188 -11.69 4.36 -6.09
N LEU A 189 -11.23 3.17 -5.67
CA LEU A 189 -10.20 2.41 -6.36
C LEU A 189 -10.82 1.23 -7.09
N ARG A 190 -10.46 1.05 -8.36
CA ARG A 190 -10.85 -0.11 -9.16
C ARG A 190 -9.73 -1.13 -9.19
N ILE A 191 -10.09 -2.40 -8.99
CA ILE A 191 -9.19 -3.53 -9.11
C ILE A 191 -9.76 -4.48 -10.15
N LYS A 192 -8.97 -4.82 -11.17
CA LYS A 192 -9.34 -5.76 -12.22
C LYS A 192 -8.31 -6.88 -12.32
N LEU A 193 -8.73 -8.13 -12.20
CA LEU A 193 -7.91 -9.30 -12.47
C LEU A 193 -7.72 -9.46 -13.98
N ASN A 194 -6.48 -9.50 -14.41
CA ASN A 194 -6.12 -9.80 -15.79
C ASN A 194 -5.88 -11.29 -16.00
N ARG A 195 -5.08 -11.90 -15.13
CA ARG A 195 -4.75 -13.32 -15.19
C ARG A 195 -4.21 -13.84 -13.87
N ILE A 196 -4.36 -15.14 -13.66
CA ILE A 196 -3.69 -15.85 -12.57
C ILE A 196 -2.33 -16.28 -13.10
N LEU A 197 -1.26 -15.82 -12.44
CA LEU A 197 0.10 -16.20 -12.77
C LEU A 197 0.29 -17.66 -12.36
N LYS A 198 0.62 -18.53 -13.31
CA LYS A 198 1.00 -19.92 -13.04
C LYS A 198 2.52 -19.95 -12.90
N ASP A 199 3.03 -20.27 -11.71
CA ASP A 199 4.43 -20.69 -11.57
C ASP A 199 4.53 -22.20 -11.65
N GLU A 200 5.37 -22.69 -12.56
CA GLU A 200 5.84 -24.07 -12.66
C GLU A 200 6.78 -24.48 -11.50
N ILE A 201 6.91 -23.66 -10.45
CA ILE A 201 7.86 -23.90 -9.36
C ILE A 201 7.16 -24.68 -8.23
N PRO A 202 7.60 -25.93 -7.94
CA PRO A 202 7.08 -26.72 -6.84
C PRO A 202 7.20 -25.99 -5.50
N ILE A 203 6.18 -26.13 -4.66
CA ILE A 203 5.96 -25.39 -3.41
C ILE A 203 7.18 -25.38 -2.48
N GLY A 204 8.03 -26.41 -2.51
CA GLY A 204 9.25 -26.52 -1.69
C GLY A 204 10.43 -25.61 -2.05
N ARG A 205 10.48 -25.02 -3.25
CA ARG A 205 11.57 -24.08 -3.66
C ARG A 205 11.13 -22.62 -3.76
N ARG A 206 9.91 -22.31 -3.35
CA ARG A 206 9.38 -20.94 -3.44
C ARG A 206 10.00 -20.03 -2.36
N LEU A 207 10.21 -20.54 -1.15
CA LEU A 207 10.93 -19.82 -0.09
C LEU A 207 12.34 -19.39 -0.51
N SER A 208 13.06 -20.18 -1.32
CA SER A 208 14.39 -19.82 -1.81
C SER A 208 14.35 -18.79 -2.95
N TYR A 209 13.34 -18.80 -3.83
CA TYR A 209 13.16 -17.76 -4.85
C TYR A 209 12.75 -16.41 -4.22
N PHE A 210 11.88 -16.45 -3.20
CA PHE A 210 11.50 -15.30 -2.38
C PHE A 210 12.68 -14.78 -1.57
N GLN A 211 13.47 -15.65 -0.92
CA GLN A 211 14.72 -15.25 -0.25
C GLN A 211 15.73 -14.65 -1.23
N HIS A 212 15.81 -15.13 -2.48
CA HIS A 212 16.74 -14.60 -3.48
C HIS A 212 16.30 -13.22 -4.01
N LYS A 213 14.99 -12.97 -4.21
CA LYS A 213 14.46 -11.61 -4.48
C LYS A 213 14.68 -10.69 -3.28
N GLN A 214 14.41 -11.15 -2.05
CA GLN A 214 14.74 -10.43 -0.81
C GLN A 214 16.24 -10.13 -0.70
N PHE A 215 17.13 -11.08 -1.03
CA PHE A 215 18.58 -10.86 -0.99
C PHE A 215 19.01 -9.80 -2.00
N LYS A 216 18.47 -9.83 -3.24
CA LYS A 216 18.72 -8.79 -4.24
C LYS A 216 18.23 -7.40 -3.80
N THR A 217 17.04 -7.31 -3.19
CA THR A 217 16.47 -6.06 -2.72
C THR A 217 17.17 -5.54 -1.46
N LYS A 218 17.46 -6.41 -0.48
CA LYS A 218 18.22 -6.12 0.75
C LYS A 218 19.67 -5.74 0.46
N PHE A 219 20.30 -6.36 -0.56
CA PHE A 219 21.61 -5.97 -1.07
C PHE A 219 21.56 -4.62 -1.79
N ARG A 220 20.56 -4.37 -2.64
CA ARG A 220 20.36 -3.05 -3.28
C ARG A 220 20.11 -1.94 -2.28
N ILE A 221 19.30 -2.17 -1.25
CA ILE A 221 19.04 -1.20 -0.18
C ILE A 221 20.31 -0.97 0.65
N ARG A 222 21.07 -2.01 1.03
CA ARG A 222 22.37 -1.83 1.71
C ARG A 222 23.36 -1.01 0.87
N VAL A 223 23.46 -1.29 -0.43
CA VAL A 223 24.32 -0.54 -1.35
C VAL A 223 23.84 0.91 -1.53
N LEU A 224 22.53 1.13 -1.59
CA LEU A 224 21.95 2.48 -1.70
C LEU A 224 22.16 3.28 -0.42
N VAL A 225 21.96 2.67 0.76
CA VAL A 225 22.21 3.28 2.07
C VAL A 225 23.70 3.62 2.22
N SER A 226 24.61 2.72 1.85
CA SER A 226 26.05 3.02 1.84
C SER A 226 26.40 4.15 0.87
N ARG A 227 25.80 4.17 -0.34
CA ARG A 227 26.04 5.24 -1.33
C ARG A 227 25.49 6.59 -0.90
N VAL A 228 24.30 6.63 -0.30
CA VAL A 228 23.69 7.85 0.25
C VAL A 228 24.51 8.35 1.43
N HIS A 229 24.95 7.47 2.33
CA HIS A 229 25.80 7.85 3.47
C HIS A 229 27.16 8.42 3.00
N ILE A 230 27.78 7.82 1.99
CA ILE A 230 29.00 8.34 1.37
C ILE A 230 28.76 9.69 0.66
N TYR A 231 27.65 9.83 -0.07
CA TYR A 231 27.31 11.08 -0.76
C TYR A 231 27.06 12.22 0.24
N ILE A 232 26.35 11.95 1.33
CA ILE A 232 26.15 12.90 2.43
C ILE A 232 27.50 13.29 3.04
N TYR A 233 28.38 12.33 3.32
CA TYR A 233 29.71 12.60 3.90
C TYR A 233 30.58 13.45 2.97
N ILE A 234 30.57 13.17 1.66
CA ILE A 234 31.30 13.95 0.63
C ILE A 234 30.71 15.35 0.46
N MET A 235 29.38 15.48 0.46
CA MET A 235 28.70 16.77 0.33
C MET A 235 28.91 17.65 1.57
N HIS A 236 28.87 17.06 2.77
CA HIS A 236 29.18 17.76 4.03
C HIS A 236 30.67 18.19 4.08
N GLY A 237 31.60 17.33 3.63
CA GLY A 237 33.03 17.64 3.55
C GLY A 237 33.43 18.65 2.46
N ARG A 238 32.62 18.83 1.42
CA ARG A 238 32.82 19.88 0.39
C ARG A 238 32.10 21.20 0.73
N ALA A 239 30.94 21.14 1.39
CA ALA A 239 30.19 22.31 1.82
C ALA A 239 30.90 23.09 2.94
N ALA A 240 31.64 22.42 3.83
CA ALA A 240 32.40 23.05 4.91
C ALA A 240 33.59 23.93 4.45
N ARG A 241 33.95 23.92 3.15
CA ARG A 241 35.07 24.71 2.60
C ARG A 241 34.65 25.98 1.86
N LYS A 242 33.36 26.23 1.63
CA LYS A 242 32.89 27.40 0.86
C LYS A 242 31.70 28.08 1.54
N LEU A 243 32.00 29.23 2.16
CA LEU A 243 31.12 30.28 2.69
C LEU A 243 30.34 29.98 4.01
N PRO A 244 30.65 30.68 5.13
CA PRO A 244 30.05 30.41 6.45
C PRO A 244 28.62 30.94 6.69
N ASP A 245 28.18 32.06 6.10
CA ASP A 245 27.16 32.88 6.79
C ASP A 245 25.73 32.96 6.23
N ALA A 246 25.38 32.23 5.16
CA ALA A 246 23.98 32.24 4.65
C ALA A 246 23.33 30.85 4.54
N ARG A 247 24.07 29.76 4.76
CA ARG A 247 23.57 28.39 4.64
C ARG A 247 22.91 27.84 5.90
N ASN A 248 23.18 28.44 7.07
CA ASN A 248 22.77 27.88 8.36
C ASN A 248 21.27 28.01 8.67
N MET A 249 20.50 28.83 7.94
CA MET A 249 19.07 29.01 8.23
C MET A 249 18.16 28.13 7.35
N TYR A 250 18.50 27.92 6.07
CA TYR A 250 17.71 27.08 5.16
C TYR A 250 18.06 25.59 5.22
N LEU A 251 19.32 25.21 5.47
CA LEU A 251 19.71 23.79 5.58
C LEU A 251 19.40 23.15 6.94
N ASN A 252 19.30 23.92 8.03
CA ASN A 252 19.10 23.35 9.37
C ASN A 252 17.67 22.89 9.65
N VAL A 253 16.66 23.39 8.94
CA VAL A 253 15.26 22.99 9.20
C VAL A 253 14.81 21.95 8.18
N HIS A 254 14.85 22.26 6.88
CA HIS A 254 14.42 21.31 5.84
C HIS A 254 15.35 20.12 5.68
N GLY A 255 16.67 20.34 5.74
CA GLY A 255 17.65 19.25 5.64
C GLY A 255 17.61 18.30 6.83
N ARG A 256 17.42 18.81 8.05
CA ARG A 256 17.31 17.98 9.26
C ARG A 256 15.98 17.24 9.34
N ILE A 257 14.86 17.87 8.94
CA ILE A 257 13.56 17.19 8.86
C ILE A 257 13.60 16.09 7.80
N PHE A 258 14.17 16.36 6.62
CA PHE A 258 14.32 15.34 5.58
C PHE A 258 15.22 14.19 6.04
N PHE A 259 16.32 14.50 6.73
CA PHE A 259 17.22 13.49 7.28
C PHE A 259 16.57 12.66 8.36
N ILE A 260 15.85 13.30 9.30
CA ILE A 260 15.15 12.63 10.39
C ILE A 260 14.03 11.77 9.83
N VAL A 261 13.22 12.27 8.90
CA VAL A 261 12.11 11.54 8.27
C VAL A 261 12.62 10.39 7.39
N PHE A 262 13.71 10.58 6.65
CA PHE A 262 14.34 9.52 5.86
C PHE A 262 15.00 8.46 6.74
N PHE A 263 15.71 8.84 7.81
CA PHE A 263 16.24 7.89 8.79
C PHE A 263 15.12 7.19 9.55
N PHE A 264 14.03 7.89 9.90
CA PHE A 264 12.86 7.29 10.55
C PHE A 264 12.14 6.34 9.61
N LEU A 265 11.98 6.66 8.32
CA LEU A 265 11.42 5.75 7.32
C LEU A 265 12.31 4.54 7.10
N LEU A 266 13.62 4.73 7.03
CA LEU A 266 14.58 3.64 6.88
C LEU A 266 14.58 2.75 8.13
N TYR A 267 14.53 3.35 9.32
CA TYR A 267 14.43 2.64 10.60
C TYR A 267 13.08 1.96 10.75
N PHE A 268 11.98 2.58 10.33
CA PHE A 268 10.64 2.03 10.35
C PHE A 268 10.49 0.84 9.38
N PHE A 269 11.04 0.95 8.17
CA PHE A 269 11.11 -0.17 7.22
C PHE A 269 12.05 -1.30 7.67
N VAL A 270 12.99 -1.01 8.57
CA VAL A 270 13.88 -2.00 9.19
C VAL A 270 13.25 -2.63 10.44
N SER A 271 12.54 -1.86 11.26
CA SER A 271 11.86 -2.29 12.50
C SER A 271 10.59 -3.10 12.25
N ILE A 272 9.87 -2.89 11.14
CA ILE A 272 8.78 -3.81 10.73
C ILE A 272 9.32 -5.24 10.44
N ASN A 273 10.64 -5.44 10.36
CA ASN A 273 11.28 -6.71 10.02
C ASN A 273 12.25 -7.26 11.10
N VAL A 274 12.09 -6.89 12.38
CA VAL A 274 12.73 -7.58 13.51
C VAL A 274 11.67 -8.17 14.42
#